data_AF-A0A3B0BBP3-F1
#
_entry.id   AF-A0A3B0BBP3-F1
#
_cell.length_a   1.000
_cell.length_b   1.000
_cell.length_c   1.000
_cell.angle_alpha   90.00
_cell.angle_beta   90.00
_cell.angle_gamma   90.00
#
_symmetry.space_group_name_H-M   'P 1'
#
loop_
_entity.id
_entity.type
_entity.pdbx_description
1 polymer ?
#
loop_
_entity_poly.entity_id
_entity_poly.type
_entity_poly.pdbx_seq_one_letter_code
_entity_poly.pdbx_strand_id
1 'polypeptide(L)'
;MNTVALRNVSFKTEPDIVDEATKVFRKKGYSLSKGLSLFLKTVAVEEDVNLPSADELEKEMLFKKLQAEINQSVADMEKGIYFTKEDLVKRYEL
;
A
#
# COMPACT_ATOMS: atom_id res chain seq x y z
N MET A 1 -22.83 24.04 -20.37
CA MET A 1 -22.53 23.94 -18.93
C MET A 1 -23.37 22.80 -18.38
N ASN A 2 -22.81 21.61 -18.14
CA ASN A 2 -23.56 20.50 -17.56
C ASN A 2 -23.45 20.60 -16.04
N THR A 3 -24.54 20.99 -15.38
CA THR A 3 -24.67 20.93 -13.92
C THR A 3 -24.68 19.47 -13.49
N VAL A 4 -23.53 18.98 -13.02
CA VAL A 4 -23.43 17.62 -12.44
C VAL A 4 -24.13 17.65 -11.09
N ALA A 5 -25.21 16.88 -10.93
CA ALA A 5 -25.85 16.67 -9.65
C ALA A 5 -24.83 16.09 -8.67
N LEU A 6 -24.50 16.82 -7.61
CA LEU A 6 -23.59 16.36 -6.57
C LEU A 6 -24.33 15.40 -5.64
N ARG A 7 -23.94 14.13 -5.63
CA ARG A 7 -24.48 13.10 -4.73
C ARG A 7 -23.53 12.93 -3.55
N ASN A 8 -24.06 13.07 -2.34
CA ASN A 8 -23.28 12.81 -1.12
C ASN A 8 -23.13 11.30 -0.93
N VAL A 9 -21.88 10.84 -0.81
CA VAL A 9 -21.52 9.46 -0.52
C VAL A 9 -20.78 9.46 0.82
N SER A 10 -21.34 8.77 1.81
CA SER A 10 -20.69 8.53 3.10
C SER A 10 -20.37 7.04 3.21
N PHE A 11 -19.14 6.73 3.57
CA PHE A 11 -18.71 5.37 3.87
C PHE A 11 -18.05 5.37 5.24
N LYS A 12 -18.23 4.27 5.97
CA LYS A 12 -17.51 4.01 7.22
C LYS A 12 -16.26 3.22 6.87
N THR A 13 -15.13 3.63 7.42
CA THR A 13 -13.85 2.96 7.25
C THR A 13 -13.02 3.19 8.49
N GLU A 14 -11.99 2.37 8.68
CA GLU A 14 -11.03 2.53 9.76
C GLU A 14 -10.25 3.86 9.63
N PRO A 15 -10.04 4.59 10.73
CA PRO A 15 -9.38 5.90 10.71
C PRO A 15 -7.92 5.79 10.23
N ASP A 16 -7.22 4.73 10.61
CA ASP A 16 -5.82 4.53 10.28
C ASP A 16 -5.59 4.41 8.76
N ILE A 17 -6.50 3.71 8.07
CA ILE A 17 -6.46 3.56 6.61
C ILE A 17 -6.70 4.91 5.92
N VAL A 18 -7.63 5.72 6.45
CA VAL A 18 -7.91 7.06 5.91
C VAL A 18 -6.72 7.98 6.07
N ASP A 19 -6.02 7.92 7.20
CA ASP A 19 -4.86 8.75 7.46
C ASP A 19 -3.69 8.37 6.54
N GLU A 20 -3.41 7.08 6.38
CA GLU A 20 -2.38 6.61 5.45
C GLU A 20 -2.72 6.95 4.00
N ALA A 21 -3.96 6.69 3.56
CA ALA A 21 -4.42 7.06 2.23
C ALA A 21 -4.31 8.57 2.00
N THR A 22 -4.67 9.38 3.00
CA THR A 22 -4.57 10.85 2.94
C THR A 22 -3.13 11.30 2.78
N LYS A 23 -2.16 10.70 3.49
CA LYS A 23 -0.73 10.99 3.31
C LYS A 23 -0.30 10.69 1.87
N VAL A 24 -0.72 9.56 1.30
CA VAL A 24 -0.39 9.17 -0.09
C VAL A 24 -1.00 10.16 -1.10
N PHE A 25 -2.27 10.52 -0.94
CA PHE A 25 -2.93 11.49 -1.81
C PHE A 25 -2.27 12.86 -1.74
N ARG A 26 -1.91 13.33 -0.53
CA ARG A 26 -1.20 14.59 -0.34
C ARG A 26 0.18 14.59 -0.98
N LYS A 27 0.94 13.50 -0.88
CA LYS A 27 2.24 13.35 -1.56
C LYS A 27 2.12 13.51 -3.08
N LYS A 28 0.99 13.10 -3.67
CA LYS A 28 0.71 13.24 -5.10
C LYS A 28 -0.02 14.55 -5.47
N GLY A 29 -0.25 15.45 -4.51
CA GLY A 29 -0.94 16.74 -4.74
C GLY A 29 -2.46 16.65 -4.88
N TYR A 30 -3.07 15.53 -4.50
CA TYR A 30 -4.52 15.32 -4.55
C TYR A 30 -5.14 15.39 -3.16
N SER A 31 -6.38 15.87 -3.07
CA SER A 31 -7.21 15.70 -1.87
C SER A 31 -7.89 14.33 -1.91
N LEU A 32 -8.17 13.77 -0.73
CA LEU A 32 -8.87 12.48 -0.60
C LEU A 32 -10.18 12.48 -1.39
N SER A 33 -10.96 13.57 -1.29
CA SER A 33 -12.22 13.74 -2.03
C SER A 33 -12.03 13.77 -3.55
N LYS A 34 -10.96 14.39 -4.04
CA LYS A 34 -10.64 14.42 -5.48
C LYS A 34 -10.16 13.06 -5.98
N GLY A 35 -9.41 12.33 -5.15
CA GLY A 35 -8.99 10.96 -5.44
C GLY A 35 -10.18 10.01 -5.55
N LEU A 36 -11.09 10.07 -4.59
CA LEU A 36 -12.30 9.23 -4.58
C LEU A 36 -13.27 9.59 -5.71
N SER A 37 -13.46 10.88 -6.01
CA SER A 37 -14.33 11.26 -7.13
C SER A 37 -13.75 10.84 -8.47
N LEU A 38 -12.42 10.90 -8.63
CA LEU A 38 -11.75 10.40 -9.83
C LEU A 38 -11.85 8.88 -9.91
N PHE A 39 -11.67 8.16 -8.81
CA PHE A 39 -11.83 6.71 -8.76
C PHE A 39 -13.25 6.27 -9.18
N LEU A 40 -14.29 6.88 -8.58
CA LEU A 40 -15.68 6.60 -8.96
C LEU A 40 -15.96 6.93 -10.43
N LYS A 41 -15.34 7.98 -10.96
CA LYS A 41 -15.44 8.33 -12.38
C LYS A 41 -14.74 7.30 -13.27
N THR A 42 -13.56 6.82 -12.88
CA THR A 42 -12.82 5.78 -13.60
C THR A 42 -13.63 4.49 -13.65
N VAL A 43 -14.16 4.03 -12.51
CA VAL A 43 -15.04 2.84 -12.45
C VAL A 43 -16.28 3.00 -13.33
N ALA A 44 -16.90 4.18 -13.33
CA ALA A 44 -18.08 4.44 -14.16
C ALA A 44 -17.77 4.53 -15.67
N VAL A 45 -16.53 4.85 -16.06
CA VAL A 45 -16.11 4.96 -17.46
C VAL A 45 -15.56 3.65 -18.00
N GLU A 46 -14.79 2.93 -17.19
CA GLU A 46 -14.16 1.66 -17.55
C GLU A 46 -15.11 0.48 -17.39
N GLU A 47 -16.26 0.68 -16.70
CA GLU A 47 -17.23 -0.37 -16.32
C GLU A 47 -16.61 -1.56 -15.56
N ASP A 48 -15.36 -1.40 -15.11
CA ASP A 48 -14.58 -2.40 -14.40
C ASP A 48 -14.19 -1.85 -13.02
N VAL A 49 -14.25 -2.73 -12.03
CA VAL A 49 -13.85 -2.43 -10.66
C VAL A 49 -12.53 -3.12 -10.43
N ASN A 50 -11.43 -2.44 -10.78
CA ASN A 50 -10.08 -2.90 -10.44
C ASN A 50 -9.79 -2.61 -8.96
N LEU A 51 -10.57 -3.23 -8.08
CA LEU A 51 -10.26 -3.38 -6.67
C LEU A 51 -9.61 -4.75 -6.53
N PRO A 52 -8.29 -4.83 -6.29
CA PRO A 52 -7.69 -6.09 -5.87
C PRO A 52 -8.47 -6.60 -4.66
N SER A 53 -8.77 -7.90 -4.65
CA SER A 53 -9.41 -8.55 -3.52
C SER A 53 -8.59 -8.33 -2.24
N ALA A 54 -9.23 -8.43 -1.07
CA ALA A 54 -8.53 -8.26 0.22
C ALA A 54 -7.28 -9.15 0.32
N ASP A 55 -7.37 -10.38 -0.20
CA ASP A 55 -6.28 -11.34 -0.25
C ASP A 55 -5.13 -10.90 -1.17
N GLU A 56 -5.43 -10.24 -2.29
CA GLU A 56 -4.41 -9.70 -3.20
C GLU A 56 -3.71 -8.48 -2.59
N LEU A 57 -4.45 -7.63 -1.87
CA LEU A 57 -3.88 -6.51 -1.13
C LEU A 57 -2.95 -6.99 0.00
N GLU A 58 -3.35 -8.02 0.74
CA GLU A 58 -2.52 -8.60 1.80
C GLU A 58 -1.25 -9.24 1.24
N LYS A 59 -1.35 -10.00 0.14
CA LYS A 59 -0.19 -10.54 -0.57
C LYS A 59 0.75 -9.44 -1.04
N GLU A 60 0.22 -8.39 -1.66
CA GLU A 60 1.02 -7.25 -2.12
C GLU A 60 1.73 -6.54 -0.96
N MET A 61 1.08 -6.41 0.21
CA MET A 61 1.72 -5.90 1.42
C MET A 61 2.86 -6.81 1.91
N LEU A 62 2.63 -8.13 1.96
CA LEU A 62 3.65 -9.11 2.34
C LEU A 62 4.83 -9.09 1.37
N PHE A 63 4.58 -9.00 0.06
CA PHE A 63 5.61 -8.88 -0.96
C PHE A 63 6.46 -7.62 -0.78
N LYS A 64 5.84 -6.45 -0.51
CA LYS A 64 6.59 -5.22 -0.25
C LYS A 64 7.45 -5.31 1.00
N LYS A 65 6.93 -5.94 2.06
CA LYS A 65 7.70 -6.18 3.28
C LYS A 65 8.89 -7.09 3.02
N LEU A 66 8.68 -8.20 2.31
CA LEU A 66 9.74 -9.12 1.93
C LEU A 66 10.81 -8.43 1.06
N GLN A 67 10.39 -7.61 0.08
CA GLN A 67 11.32 -6.85 -0.75
C GLN A 67 12.16 -5.87 0.10
N ALA A 68 11.55 -5.23 1.10
CA ALA A 68 12.27 -4.34 2.01
C ALA A 68 13.28 -5.12 2.88
N GLU A 69 12.90 -6.30 3.40
CA GLU A 69 13.80 -7.18 4.16
C GLU A 69 14.97 -7.68 3.32
N ILE A 70 14.72 -8.09 2.07
CA ILE A 70 15.77 -8.50 1.12
C ILE A 70 16.71 -7.33 0.84
N ASN A 71 16.18 -6.14 0.52
CA ASN A 71 17.00 -4.96 0.25
C ASN A 71 17.87 -4.60 1.47
N GLN A 72 17.33 -4.73 2.68
CA GLN A 72 18.08 -4.53 3.92
C GLN A 72 19.18 -5.59 4.08
N SER A 73 18.87 -6.87 3.86
CA SER A 73 19.84 -7.95 3.92
C SER A 73 20.97 -7.79 2.90
N VAL A 74 20.65 -7.34 1.68
CA VAL A 74 21.64 -7.04 0.64
C VAL A 74 22.55 -5.89 1.09
N ALA A 75 21.96 -4.81 1.62
CA ALA A 75 22.73 -3.68 2.13
C ALA A 75 23.62 -4.06 3.34
N ASP A 76 23.17 -4.97 4.19
CA ASP A 76 23.95 -5.47 5.33
C ASP A 76 25.12 -6.35 4.84
N MET A 77 24.87 -7.22 3.86
CA MET A 77 25.93 -8.00 3.21
C MET A 77 26.97 -7.11 2.51
N GLU A 78 26.55 -6.07 1.79
CA GLU A 78 27.45 -5.10 1.15
C GLU A 78 28.32 -4.35 2.18
N LYS A 79 27.80 -4.14 3.40
CA LYS A 79 28.54 -3.54 4.52
C LYS A 79 29.40 -4.54 5.30
N GLY A 80 29.46 -5.80 4.87
CA GLY A 80 30.19 -6.86 5.55
C GLY A 80 29.52 -7.36 6.83
N ILE A 81 28.24 -7.04 7.04
CA ILE A 81 27.41 -7.55 8.14
C ILE A 81 26.74 -8.83 7.64
N TYR A 82 27.41 -9.96 7.87
CA TYR A 82 26.90 -11.29 7.55
C TYR A 82 27.01 -12.19 8.77
N PHE A 83 26.11 -13.17 8.86
CA PHE A 83 26.15 -14.19 9.91
C PHE A 83 26.88 -15.42 9.39
N THR A 84 27.83 -15.95 10.17
CA THR A 84 28.41 -17.26 9.85
C THR A 84 27.43 -18.37 10.21
N LYS A 85 27.72 -19.59 9.74
CA LYS A 85 26.94 -20.76 10.11
C LYS A 85 26.91 -20.98 11.63
N GLU A 86 28.03 -20.76 12.32
CA GLU A 86 28.07 -20.88 13.79
C GLU A 86 27.21 -19.82 14.49
N ASP A 87 27.15 -18.60 13.97
CA ASP A 87 26.32 -17.53 14.52
C ASP A 87 24.83 -17.85 14.41
N LEU A 88 24.42 -18.42 13.27
CA LEU A 88 23.02 -18.82 13.04
C LEU A 88 22.60 -19.97 13.95
N VAL A 89 23.47 -20.97 14.14
CA VAL A 89 23.21 -22.13 15.03
C VAL A 89 23.05 -21.67 16.49
N LYS A 90 23.90 -20.76 16.98
CA LYS A 90 23.78 -20.22 18.34
C LYS A 90 22.53 -19.36 18.53
N ARG A 91 22.12 -18.61 17.51
CA ARG A 91 21.00 -17.66 17.60
C ARG A 91 19.63 -18.33 17.52
N TYR A 92 19.53 -19.40 16.72
CA TYR A 92 18.26 -20.06 16.44
C TYR A 92 18.17 -21.47 17.07
N GLU A 93 19.18 -21.90 17.83
CA GLU A 93 19.24 -23.21 18.48
C GLU A 93 18.97 -24.37 17.50
N LEU A 94 19.52 -24.24 16.28
CA LEU A 94 19.35 -25.20 15.17
C LEU A 94 20.27 -26.42 15.27
#